data_AF-A0A520K5G4-F1
#
_entry.id   AF-A0A520K5G4-F1
#
_cell.length_a   1.000
_cell.length_b   1.000
_cell.length_c   1.000
_cell.angle_alpha   90.00
_cell.angle_beta   90.00
_cell.angle_gamma   90.00
#
_symmetry.space_group_name_H-M   'P 1'
#
loop_
_entity.id
_entity.type
_entity.pdbx_description
1 polymer ?
#
loop_
_entity_poly.entity_id
_entity_poly.type
_entity_poly.pdbx_seq_one_letter_code
_entity_poly.pdbx_strand_id
1 'polypeptide(L)'
;MKDTYIRVNQSMGADMSHKRDTIKEYDEILGELRKLMVAKNADYGDSWRKMRIPSITDQILVKVCRIRSLEESGGPPKVSEGIESEYRDIINYCVFALIKLREIKTETETK
;
A
#
# COMPACT_ATOMS: atom_id res chain seq x y z
N MET A 1 33.93 33.02 -26.89
CA MET A 1 33.62 32.67 -25.49
C MET A 1 32.14 32.79 -25.12
N LYS A 2 31.30 33.57 -25.83
CA LYS A 2 29.84 33.61 -25.59
C LYS A 2 29.05 32.53 -26.34
N ASP A 3 29.61 31.96 -27.41
CA ASP A 3 28.92 30.95 -28.24
C ASP A 3 28.88 29.54 -27.63
N THR A 4 29.75 29.25 -26.65
CA THR A 4 29.74 27.97 -25.95
C THR A 4 28.61 27.87 -24.91
N TYR A 5 28.19 29.01 -24.33
CA TYR A 5 27.16 29.05 -23.29
C TYR A 5 25.73 28.89 -23.85
N ILE A 6 25.53 29.23 -25.12
CA ILE A 6 24.23 29.08 -25.79
C ILE A 6 24.01 27.63 -26.24
N ARG A 7 25.07 26.91 -26.66
CA ARG A 7 24.94 25.51 -27.13
C ARG A 7 24.63 24.50 -26.02
N VAL A 8 25.08 24.74 -24.78
CA VAL A 8 24.80 23.82 -23.65
C VAL A 8 23.34 23.92 -23.20
N ASN A 9 22.70 25.09 -23.31
CA ASN A 9 21.31 25.26 -22.93
C ASN A 9 20.30 24.78 -23.99
N GLN A 10 20.75 24.49 -25.21
CA GLN A 10 19.89 24.03 -26.31
C GLN A 10 19.86 22.50 -26.43
N SER A 11 20.81 21.78 -25.82
CA SER A 11 20.80 20.30 -25.73
C SER A 11 20.19 19.75 -24.43
N MET A 12 19.79 20.62 -23.49
CA MET A 12 18.91 20.25 -22.36
C MET A 12 17.46 20.64 -22.68
N GLY A 13 17.04 20.35 -23.91
CA GLY A 13 15.64 20.38 -24.31
C GLY A 13 14.97 19.06 -23.96
N ALA A 14 14.03 19.14 -23.02
CA ALA A 14 12.92 18.22 -22.83
C ALA A 14 13.23 16.78 -22.36
N ASP A 15 13.20 16.58 -21.04
CA ASP A 15 12.16 15.72 -20.48
C ASP A 15 11.61 16.33 -19.17
N MET A 16 10.66 17.22 -19.33
CA MET A 16 9.77 17.70 -18.25
C MET A 16 8.33 17.32 -18.61
N SER A 17 8.11 16.08 -19.09
CA SER A 17 6.80 15.59 -19.48
C SER A 17 6.38 14.33 -18.72
N HIS A 18 6.54 14.36 -17.40
CA HIS A 18 5.68 13.55 -16.54
C HIS A 18 5.06 14.45 -15.48
N LYS A 19 3.97 15.14 -15.85
CA LYS A 19 3.08 15.74 -14.86
C LYS A 19 2.46 14.57 -14.10
N ARG A 20 3.11 14.15 -13.01
CA ARG A 20 2.59 13.14 -12.08
C ARG A 20 1.18 13.56 -11.70
N ASP A 21 0.21 12.78 -12.15
CA ASP A 21 -1.18 12.98 -11.80
C ASP A 21 -1.41 12.15 -10.54
N THR A 22 -0.89 12.66 -9.44
CA THR A 22 -0.86 11.94 -8.16
C THR A 22 -2.25 11.55 -7.68
N ILE A 23 -3.29 12.26 -8.14
CA ILE A 23 -4.69 11.94 -7.88
C ILE A 23 -5.09 10.68 -8.66
N LYS A 24 -4.75 10.59 -9.95
CA LYS A 24 -5.02 9.39 -10.74
C LYS A 24 -4.25 8.17 -10.24
N GLU A 25 -2.96 8.33 -9.96
CA GLU A 25 -2.13 7.26 -9.40
C GLU A 25 -2.72 6.75 -8.06
N TYR A 26 -3.19 7.67 -7.21
CA TYR A 26 -3.87 7.32 -5.97
C TYR A 26 -5.16 6.53 -6.20
N ASP A 27 -6.03 6.99 -7.11
CA ASP A 27 -7.28 6.30 -7.44
C ASP A 27 -7.05 4.91 -8.04
N GLU A 28 -6.01 4.76 -8.87
CA GLU A 28 -5.59 3.47 -9.43
C GLU A 28 -5.17 2.49 -8.33
N ILE A 29 -4.30 2.93 -7.42
CA ILE A 29 -3.83 2.12 -6.29
C ILE A 29 -5.00 1.76 -5.36
N LEU A 30 -5.92 2.68 -5.08
CA LEU A 30 -7.15 2.38 -4.32
C LEU A 30 -8.01 1.32 -5.02
N GLY A 31 -8.14 1.42 -6.35
CA GLY A 31 -8.85 0.44 -7.16
C GLY A 31 -8.23 -0.96 -7.05
N GLU A 32 -6.91 -1.05 -7.10
CA GLU A 32 -6.18 -2.30 -6.92
C GLU A 32 -6.31 -2.87 -5.50
N LEU A 33 -6.17 -2.03 -4.48
CA LEU A 33 -6.37 -2.42 -3.08
C LEU A 33 -7.77 -2.97 -2.85
N ARG A 34 -8.80 -2.31 -3.40
CA ARG A 34 -10.17 -2.78 -3.31
C ARG A 34 -10.36 -4.13 -4.00
N LYS A 35 -9.81 -4.31 -5.20
CA LYS A 35 -9.86 -5.59 -5.92
C LYS A 35 -9.20 -6.70 -5.11
N LEU A 36 -8.02 -6.43 -4.57
CA LEU A 36 -7.28 -7.36 -3.71
C LEU A 36 -8.07 -7.73 -2.46
N MET A 37 -8.65 -6.75 -1.77
CA MET A 37 -9.48 -6.98 -0.58
C MET A 37 -10.69 -7.87 -0.90
N VAL A 38 -11.38 -7.61 -2.01
CA VAL A 38 -12.54 -8.40 -2.44
C VAL A 38 -12.14 -9.83 -2.79
N ALA A 39 -11.03 -10.01 -3.51
CA ALA A 39 -10.48 -11.32 -3.83
C ALA A 39 -10.17 -12.12 -2.56
N LYS A 40 -9.42 -11.52 -1.61
CA LYS A 40 -9.11 -12.17 -0.32
C LYS A 40 -10.36 -12.49 0.48
N ASN A 41 -11.36 -11.62 0.47
CA ASN A 41 -12.61 -11.88 1.18
C ASN A 41 -13.41 -13.02 0.55
N ALA A 42 -13.27 -13.25 -0.76
CA ALA A 42 -13.85 -14.41 -1.44
C ALA A 42 -13.10 -15.71 -1.07
N ASP A 43 -11.76 -15.66 -1.00
CA ASP A 43 -10.91 -16.82 -0.74
C ASP A 43 -11.01 -17.33 0.71
N TYR A 44 -11.07 -16.42 1.68
CA TYR A 44 -11.04 -16.74 3.12
C TYR A 44 -12.39 -16.54 3.82
N GLY A 45 -13.41 -16.09 3.08
CA GLY A 45 -14.69 -15.67 3.63
C GLY A 45 -14.55 -14.57 4.68
N ASP A 46 -15.56 -14.44 5.54
CA ASP A 46 -15.59 -13.49 6.66
C ASP A 46 -14.74 -13.92 7.88
N SER A 47 -13.68 -14.71 7.68
CA SER A 47 -12.86 -15.24 8.79
C SER A 47 -12.26 -14.13 9.66
N TRP A 48 -11.89 -13.00 9.05
CA TRP A 48 -11.36 -11.82 9.75
C TRP A 48 -12.40 -11.19 10.70
N ARG A 49 -13.71 -11.36 10.45
CA ARG A 49 -14.75 -10.85 11.36
C ARG A 49 -14.73 -11.54 12.71
N LYS A 50 -14.30 -12.81 12.75
CA LYS A 50 -14.16 -13.58 14.00
C LYS A 50 -12.87 -13.26 14.75
N MET A 51 -11.91 -12.60 14.11
CA MET A 51 -10.65 -12.20 14.75
C MET A 51 -10.89 -11.07 15.76
N ARG A 52 -10.12 -11.07 16.84
CA ARG A 52 -10.09 -9.94 17.79
C ARG A 52 -9.25 -8.81 17.21
N ILE A 53 -9.54 -7.56 17.61
CA ILE A 53 -8.75 -6.38 17.19
C ILE A 53 -7.24 -6.57 17.44
N PRO A 54 -6.78 -7.06 18.61
CA PRO A 54 -5.35 -7.33 18.82
C PRO A 54 -4.76 -8.31 17.80
N SER A 55 -5.52 -9.32 17.38
CA SER A 55 -5.06 -10.28 16.37
C SER A 55 -4.88 -9.63 15.00
N ILE A 56 -5.70 -8.63 14.66
CA ILE A 56 -5.50 -7.84 13.43
C ILE A 56 -4.24 -6.98 13.56
N THR A 57 -4.01 -6.37 14.73
CA THR A 57 -2.77 -5.64 15.03
C THR A 57 -1.54 -6.54 14.89
N ASP A 58 -1.60 -7.77 15.38
CA ASP A 58 -0.51 -8.75 15.25
C ASP A 58 -0.21 -9.06 13.78
N GLN A 59 -1.23 -9.20 12.93
CA GLN A 59 -1.03 -9.41 11.49
C GLN A 59 -0.32 -8.21 10.85
N ILE A 60 -0.68 -6.98 11.22
CA ILE A 60 0.00 -5.77 10.74
C ILE A 60 1.47 -5.79 11.17
N LEU A 61 1.75 -6.14 12.42
CA LEU A 61 3.12 -6.18 12.94
C LEU A 61 3.98 -7.23 12.21
N VAL A 62 3.43 -8.41 11.92
CA VAL A 62 4.12 -9.44 11.13
C VAL A 62 4.54 -8.89 9.76
N LYS A 63 3.65 -8.14 9.10
CA LYS A 63 3.92 -7.52 7.79
C LYS A 63 4.97 -6.40 7.88
N VAL A 64 4.93 -5.57 8.91
CA VAL A 64 5.96 -4.55 9.15
C VAL A 64 7.34 -5.18 9.39
N CYS A 65 7.41 -6.22 10.22
CA CYS A 65 8.64 -6.97 10.44
C CYS A 65 9.16 -7.60 9.14
N ARG A 66 8.26 -8.11 8.29
CA ARG A 66 8.61 -8.68 6.99
C ARG A 66 9.22 -7.64 6.04
N ILE A 67 8.63 -6.44 5.95
CA ILE A 67 9.16 -5.31 5.18
C ILE A 67 10.58 -4.98 5.66
N ARG A 68 10.76 -4.81 6.97
CA ARG A 68 12.08 -4.53 7.56
C ARG A 68 13.09 -5.60 7.20
N SER A 69 12.73 -6.88 7.33
CA SER A 69 13.63 -7.98 6.94
C SER A 69 13.98 -7.94 5.45
N LEU A 70 13.04 -7.61 4.56
CA LEU A 70 13.30 -7.47 3.13
C LEU A 70 14.29 -6.34 2.83
N GLU A 71 14.16 -5.20 3.51
CA GLU A 71 15.06 -4.06 3.38
C GLU A 71 16.48 -4.36 3.90
N GLU A 72 16.58 -5.03 5.05
CA GLU A 72 17.85 -5.41 5.67
C GLU A 72 18.58 -6.54 4.93
N SER A 73 17.86 -7.36 4.15
CA SER A 73 18.42 -8.53 3.45
C SER A 73 19.39 -8.20 2.31
N GLY A 74 19.53 -6.91 1.92
CA GLY A 74 20.61 -6.39 1.06
C GLY A 74 20.73 -6.95 -0.37
N GLY A 75 19.88 -7.91 -0.76
CA GLY A 75 19.85 -8.52 -2.08
C GLY A 75 18.46 -8.44 -2.71
N PRO A 76 18.35 -8.50 -4.05
CA PRO A 76 17.05 -8.54 -4.71
C PRO A 76 16.26 -9.75 -4.17
N PRO A 77 14.97 -9.58 -3.85
CA PRO A 77 14.18 -10.65 -3.26
C PRO A 77 14.25 -11.88 -4.17
N LYS A 78 14.67 -13.02 -3.61
CA LYS A 78 14.80 -14.32 -4.32
C LYS A 78 13.46 -14.85 -4.86
N VAL A 79 12.35 -14.22 -4.51
CA VAL A 79 10.98 -14.59 -4.84
C VAL A 79 10.26 -13.30 -5.26
N SER A 80 9.40 -13.37 -6.27
CA SER A 80 8.67 -12.25 -6.88
C SER A 80 7.66 -11.52 -5.97
N GLU A 81 7.75 -11.67 -4.64
CA GLU A 81 6.96 -10.89 -3.70
C GLU A 81 7.72 -9.59 -3.39
N GLY A 82 7.36 -8.53 -4.10
CA GLY A 82 7.85 -7.19 -3.84
C GLY A 82 7.34 -6.66 -2.49
N ILE A 83 8.09 -5.75 -1.87
CA ILE A 83 7.70 -5.07 -0.61
C ILE A 83 6.30 -4.43 -0.73
N GLU A 84 5.92 -4.02 -1.94
CA GLU A 84 4.59 -3.50 -2.26
C GLU A 84 3.43 -4.41 -1.86
N SER A 85 3.55 -5.74 -1.97
CA SER A 85 2.48 -6.65 -1.56
C SER A 85 2.24 -6.60 -0.05
N GLU A 86 3.31 -6.44 0.72
CA GLU A 86 3.24 -6.33 2.18
C GLU A 86 2.55 -5.03 2.61
N TYR A 87 2.81 -3.92 1.91
CA TYR A 87 2.08 -2.66 2.14
C TYR A 87 0.59 -2.79 1.83
N ARG A 88 0.23 -3.44 0.73
CA ARG A 88 -1.18 -3.68 0.36
C ARG A 88 -1.89 -4.54 1.41
N ASP A 89 -1.21 -5.53 1.96
CA ASP A 89 -1.73 -6.36 3.05
C ASP A 89 -1.96 -5.56 4.34
N ILE A 90 -1.01 -4.71 4.73
CA ILE A 90 -1.16 -3.81 5.88
C ILE A 90 -2.41 -2.94 5.72
N ILE A 91 -2.60 -2.33 4.56
CA ILE A 91 -3.77 -1.48 4.29
C ILE A 91 -5.07 -2.28 4.44
N ASN A 92 -5.13 -3.52 3.92
CA ASN A 92 -6.31 -4.37 4.07
C ASN A 92 -6.62 -4.69 5.53
N TYR A 93 -5.61 -5.05 6.34
CA TYR A 93 -5.80 -5.29 7.77
C TYR A 93 -6.26 -4.02 8.51
N CYS A 94 -5.74 -2.84 8.16
CA CYS A 94 -6.22 -1.57 8.70
C CYS A 94 -7.70 -1.33 8.36
N VAL A 95 -8.13 -1.59 7.13
CA VAL A 95 -9.54 -1.48 6.73
C VAL A 95 -10.42 -2.43 7.54
N PHE A 96 -10.01 -3.68 7.72
CA PHE A 96 -10.74 -4.65 8.55
C PHE A 96 -10.85 -4.21 10.01
N ALA A 97 -9.76 -3.68 10.59
CA ALA A 97 -9.79 -3.10 11.93
C ALA A 97 -10.77 -1.94 12.03
N LEU A 98 -10.76 -1.01 11.07
CA LEU A 98 -11.66 0.15 11.04
C LEU A 98 -13.13 -0.25 10.94
N ILE A 99 -13.46 -1.22 10.06
CA ILE A 99 -14.83 -1.75 9.94
C ILE A 99 -15.27 -2.34 11.28
N LYS A 100 -14.41 -3.16 11.90
CA LYS A 100 -14.74 -3.84 13.16
C LYS A 100 -14.88 -2.88 14.34
N LEU A 101 -14.03 -1.85 14.43
CA LEU A 101 -14.14 -0.80 15.44
C LEU A 101 -15.44 -0.02 15.29
N ARG A 102 -15.87 0.24 14.05
CA ARG A 102 -17.16 0.89 13.78
C ARG A 102 -18.34 0.04 14.24
N GLU A 103 -18.33 -1.26 13.95
CA GLU A 103 -19.37 -2.21 14.39
C GLU A 103 -19.49 -2.25 15.92
N ILE A 104 -18.37 -2.35 16.64
CA ILE A 104 -18.34 -2.32 18.11
C ILE A 104 -18.96 -1.03 18.66
N LYS A 105 -18.59 0.12 18.09
CA LYS A 105 -19.12 1.42 18.52
C LYS A 105 -20.64 1.50 18.35
N THR A 106 -21.17 1.03 17.22
CA THR A 106 -22.62 1.04 16.98
C THR A 106 -23.40 0.18 17.99
N GLU A 107 -22.86 -0.97 18.41
CA GLU A 107 -23.48 -1.83 19.42
C GLU A 107 -23.50 -1.20 20.82
N THR A 108 -22.51 -0.37 21.15
CA THR A 108 -22.45 0.33 22.44
C THR A 108 -23.38 1.53 22.54
N GLU A 109 -23.79 2.12 21.41
CA GLU A 109 -24.70 3.28 21.38
C GLU A 109 -26.19 2.88 21.36
N THR A 110 -26.48 1.60 21.09
CA THR A 110 -27.86 1.06 21.10
C THR A 110 -28.25 0.37 22.43
N LYS A 111 -27.33 0.31 23.40
CA LYS A 111 -27.56 -0.21 24.76
C LYS A 111 -27.52 0.93 25.77
#